data_AF-A0A8J8IXR0-F1
#
_entry.id   AF-A0A8J8IXR0-F1
#
_cell.length_a   1.000
_cell.length_b   1.000
_cell.length_c   1.000
_cell.angle_alpha   90.00
_cell.angle_beta   90.00
_cell.angle_gamma   90.00
#
_symmetry.space_group_name_H-M   'P 1'
#
loop_
_entity.id
_entity.type
_entity.pdbx_description
1 polymer ?
#
loop_
_entity_poly.entity_id
_entity_poly.type
_entity_poly.pdbx_seq_one_letter_code
_entity_poly.pdbx_strand_id
1 'polypeptide(L)'
;MSIVDTVIYALLVIVYYMFLKTALEVFTYKKLRNYSILMISILGVVVSLKVDLFLGILVLFILLLRPIKLNLKEALVVALTAEFGFLLGMIVIMFILTTAGTVFGIKGLELNMTWEELFHYITTHP
;
A
#
# COMPACT_ATOMS: atom_id res chain seq x y z
N MET A 1 -6.12 11.76 -16.02
CA MET A 1 -6.27 10.71 -15.00
C MET A 1 -7.70 10.23 -15.11
N SER A 2 -7.92 8.94 -15.36
CA SER A 2 -9.26 8.36 -15.44
C SER A 2 -9.92 8.39 -14.05
N ILE A 3 -11.26 8.41 -14.00
CA ILE A 3 -12.01 8.28 -12.74
C ILE A 3 -11.59 7.01 -11.99
N VAL A 4 -11.32 5.93 -12.74
CA VAL A 4 -10.85 4.65 -12.19
C VAL A 4 -9.50 4.82 -11.49
N ASP A 5 -8.55 5.54 -12.10
CA ASP A 5 -7.23 5.79 -11.52
C ASP A 5 -7.35 6.58 -10.20
N THR A 6 -8.25 7.55 -10.14
CA THR A 6 -8.50 8.35 -8.93
C THR A 6 -9.10 7.49 -7.82
N VAL A 7 -10.04 6.60 -8.14
CA VAL A 7 -10.65 5.67 -7.17
C VAL A 7 -9.61 4.70 -6.63
N ILE A 8 -8.79 4.10 -7.49
CA ILE A 8 -7.71 3.19 -7.07
C ILE A 8 -6.71 3.93 -6.19
N TYR A 9 -6.31 5.14 -6.58
CA TYR A 9 -5.38 5.93 -5.79
C TYR A 9 -5.95 6.28 -4.40
N ALA A 10 -7.21 6.69 -4.32
CA ALA A 10 -7.89 6.94 -3.05
C ALA A 10 -7.95 5.67 -2.17
N LEU A 11 -8.24 4.51 -2.79
CA LEU A 11 -8.25 3.22 -2.10
C LEU A 11 -6.88 2.88 -1.52
N LEU A 12 -5.81 3.07 -2.30
CA LEU A 12 -4.43 2.85 -1.86
C LEU A 12 -4.05 3.75 -0.69
N VAL A 13 -4.45 5.03 -0.71
CA VAL A 13 -4.24 5.96 0.41
C VAL A 13 -4.98 5.49 1.66
N ILE A 14 -6.22 5.01 1.52
CA ILE A 14 -7.00 4.48 2.65
C ILE A 14 -6.32 3.24 3.25
N VAL A 15 -5.86 2.32 2.40
CA VAL A 15 -5.17 1.11 2.86
C VAL A 15 -3.86 1.45 3.55
N TYR A 16 -3.04 2.31 2.96
CA TYR A 16 -1.81 2.80 3.58
C TYR A 16 -2.10 3.46 4.93
N TYR A 17 -3.13 4.31 5.00
CA TYR A 17 -3.56 4.96 6.24
C TYR A 17 -3.94 3.95 7.33
N MET A 18 -4.69 2.90 6.98
CA MET A 18 -5.07 1.86 7.95
C MET A 18 -3.84 1.12 8.48
N PHE A 19 -2.91 0.73 7.62
CA PHE A 19 -1.68 0.07 8.05
C PHE A 19 -0.80 0.97 8.91
N LEU A 20 -0.58 2.23 8.48
CA LEU A 20 0.22 3.19 9.24
C LEU A 20 -0.40 3.48 10.61
N LYS A 21 -1.71 3.72 10.66
CA LYS A 21 -2.43 3.95 11.92
C LYS A 21 -2.32 2.73 12.84
N THR A 22 -2.55 1.54 12.31
CA THR A 22 -2.49 0.30 13.10
C THR A 22 -1.08 0.04 13.62
N ALA A 23 -0.05 0.22 12.78
CA ALA A 23 1.33 0.06 13.18
C ALA A 23 1.71 1.07 14.29
N LEU A 24 1.29 2.33 14.16
CA LEU A 24 1.49 3.33 15.21
C LEU A 24 0.82 2.92 16.52
N GLU A 25 -0.45 2.52 16.49
CA GLU A 25 -1.20 2.16 17.69
C GLU A 25 -0.63 0.91 18.37
N VAL A 26 -0.22 -0.12 17.61
CA VAL A 26 0.29 -1.39 18.13
C VAL A 26 1.73 -1.28 18.65
N PHE A 27 2.62 -0.61 17.92
CA PHE A 27 4.05 -0.60 18.28
C PHE A 27 4.47 0.57 19.15
N THR A 28 3.69 1.66 19.19
CA THR A 28 4.07 2.86 19.93
C THR A 28 3.07 3.24 21.01
N TYR A 29 1.87 2.65 20.99
CA TYR A 29 0.74 3.03 21.85
C TYR A 29 0.36 4.52 21.76
N LYS A 30 0.91 5.26 20.78
CA LYS A 30 0.62 6.68 20.55
C LYS A 30 -0.55 6.80 19.60
N LYS A 31 -1.51 7.64 20.00
CA LYS A 31 -2.65 8.02 19.16
C LYS A 31 -2.35 9.34 18.46
N LEU A 32 -1.93 9.29 17.19
CA LEU A 32 -1.73 10.50 16.39
C LEU A 32 -3.06 11.08 15.92
N ARG A 33 -3.07 12.39 15.64
CA ARG A 33 -4.22 13.04 15.01
C ARG A 33 -4.44 12.46 13.61
N ASN A 34 -5.68 12.11 13.30
CA ASN A 34 -6.06 11.49 12.02
C ASN A 34 -5.58 12.29 10.80
N TYR A 35 -5.61 13.63 10.85
CA TYR A 35 -5.15 14.50 9.76
C TYR A 35 -3.65 14.36 9.46
N SER A 36 -2.82 14.21 10.49
CA SER A 36 -1.37 14.04 10.31
C SER A 36 -1.04 12.69 9.68
N ILE A 37 -1.71 11.62 10.14
CA ILE A 37 -1.55 10.28 9.56
C ILE A 37 -2.00 10.28 8.10
N LEU A 38 -3.12 10.93 7.78
CA LEU A 38 -3.65 11.00 6.41
C LEU A 38 -2.68 11.74 5.48
N MET A 39 -2.12 12.88 5.91
CA MET A 39 -1.12 13.61 5.12
C MET A 39 0.14 12.78 4.87
N ILE A 40 0.63 12.07 5.90
CA ILE A 40 1.77 11.15 5.77
C ILE A 40 1.43 9.99 4.83
N SER A 41 0.20 9.49 4.87
CA SER A 41 -0.25 8.39 4.02
C SER A 41 -0.31 8.79 2.55
N ILE A 42 -0.81 9.99 2.25
CA ILE A 42 -0.79 10.53 0.87
C ILE A 42 0.66 10.63 0.39
N LEU A 43 1.55 11.23 1.18
CA LEU A 43 2.97 11.36 0.83
C LEU A 43 3.64 10.00 0.65
N GLY A 44 3.41 9.06 1.56
CA GLY A 44 3.94 7.70 1.50
C GLY A 44 3.51 7.00 0.21
N VAL A 45 2.21 7.02 -0.11
CA VAL A 45 1.70 6.44 -1.37
C VAL A 45 2.29 7.12 -2.61
N VAL A 46 2.43 8.46 -2.63
CA VAL A 46 3.10 9.15 -3.75
C VAL A 46 4.53 8.64 -3.91
N VAL A 47 5.31 8.62 -2.83
CA VAL A 47 6.73 8.26 -2.91
C VAL A 47 6.90 6.78 -3.28
N SER A 48 6.16 5.88 -2.62
CA SER A 48 6.26 4.44 -2.85
C SER A 48 5.79 4.02 -4.24
N LEU A 49 4.83 4.74 -4.86
CA LEU A 49 4.36 4.45 -6.21
C LEU A 49 5.11 5.16 -7.33
N LYS A 50 5.53 6.42 -7.13
CA LYS A 50 6.11 7.26 -8.20
C LYS A 50 7.63 7.24 -8.22
N VAL A 51 8.27 6.93 -7.10
CA VAL A 51 9.72 7.02 -6.98
C VAL A 51 10.29 5.63 -6.75
N ASP A 52 10.14 5.11 -5.53
CA ASP A 52 10.66 3.80 -5.15
C ASP A 52 10.15 3.42 -3.74
N LEU A 53 9.96 2.11 -3.52
CA LEU A 53 9.43 1.59 -2.26
C LEU A 53 10.43 1.71 -1.10
N PHE A 54 11.73 1.51 -1.34
CA PHE A 54 12.75 1.72 -0.31
C PHE A 54 12.87 3.18 0.08
N LEU A 55 12.68 4.09 -0.88
CA LEU A 55 12.60 5.52 -0.60
C LEU A 55 11.36 5.86 0.24
N GLY A 56 10.22 5.21 -0.02
CA GLY A 56 9.00 5.31 0.80
C GLY A 56 9.26 4.96 2.26
N ILE A 57 9.90 3.82 2.51
CA ILE A 57 10.34 3.39 3.86
C ILE A 57 11.21 4.46 4.52
N LEU A 58 12.21 4.99 3.81
CA LEU A 58 13.15 5.97 4.35
C LEU A 58 12.46 7.32 4.68
N VAL A 59 11.57 7.79 3.80
CA VAL A 59 10.78 9.00 4.03
C VAL A 59 9.86 8.82 5.23
N LEU A 60 9.14 7.70 5.31
CA LEU A 60 8.26 7.40 6.44
C LEU A 60 9.06 7.33 7.75
N PHE A 61 10.21 6.67 7.74
CA PHE A 61 11.11 6.58 8.89
C PHE A 61 11.58 7.97 9.38
N ILE A 62 11.98 8.87 8.47
CA ILE A 62 12.39 10.24 8.81
C ILE A 62 11.22 11.04 9.39
N LEU A 63 10.02 10.91 8.80
CA LEU A 63 8.80 11.55 9.30
C LEU A 63 8.39 11.01 10.67
N LEU A 64 8.63 9.74 10.94
CA LEU A 64 8.34 9.15 12.26
C LEU A 64 9.35 9.61 13.33
N LEU A 65 10.61 9.78 12.97
CA LEU A 65 11.66 10.24 13.87
C LEU A 65 11.54 11.71 14.25
N ARG A 66 11.42 12.61 13.28
CA ARG A 66 11.53 14.06 13.53
C ARG A 66 10.20 14.69 13.97
N PRO A 67 9.16 14.77 13.11
CA PRO A 67 7.93 15.44 13.49
C PRO A 67 7.11 14.68 14.53
N ILE A 68 7.16 13.34 14.55
CA ILE A 68 6.37 12.52 15.48
C ILE A 68 7.14 12.18 16.77
N LYS A 69 8.47 12.33 16.76
CA LYS A 69 9.35 12.05 17.91
C LYS A 69 9.18 10.62 18.43
N LEU A 70 9.18 9.64 17.52
CA LEU A 70 9.29 8.23 17.89
C LEU A 70 10.74 7.86 18.19
N ASN A 71 10.93 6.83 19.02
CA ASN A 71 12.26 6.23 19.20
C ASN A 71 12.74 5.58 17.90
N LEU A 72 14.06 5.46 17.72
CA LEU A 72 14.63 4.88 16.50
C LEU A 72 14.11 3.47 16.20
N LYS A 73 13.97 2.64 17.25
CA LYS A 73 13.41 1.28 17.14
C LYS A 73 11.93 1.31 16.74
N GLU A 74 11.14 2.15 17.39
CA GLU A 74 9.71 2.33 17.10
C GLU A 74 9.49 2.81 15.66
N ALA A 75 10.20 3.86 15.26
CA ALA A 75 10.12 4.42 13.91
C ALA A 75 10.47 3.38 12.84
N LEU A 76 11.49 2.56 13.08
CA LEU A 76 11.91 1.53 12.14
C LEU A 76 10.84 0.44 11.99
N VAL A 77 10.34 -0.09 13.12
CA VAL A 77 9.33 -1.15 13.11
C VAL A 77 8.01 -0.66 12.50
N VAL A 78 7.59 0.55 12.84
CA VAL A 78 6.38 1.16 12.27
C VAL A 78 6.54 1.40 10.77
N ALA A 79 7.67 1.97 10.34
CA ALA A 79 7.90 2.24 8.92
C ALA A 79 7.89 0.96 8.09
N LEU A 80 8.64 -0.06 8.54
CA LEU A 80 8.68 -1.35 7.86
C LEU A 80 7.31 -2.01 7.83
N THR A 81 6.60 -2.04 8.97
CA THR A 81 5.29 -2.70 9.03
C THR A 81 4.24 -2.00 8.17
N ALA A 82 4.23 -0.67 8.16
CA ALA A 82 3.31 0.10 7.35
C ALA A 82 3.55 -0.12 5.84
N GLU A 83 4.80 -0.08 5.40
CA GLU A 83 5.16 -0.27 3.98
C GLU A 83 4.97 -1.73 3.52
N PHE A 84 5.32 -2.71 4.35
CA PHE A 84 5.04 -4.13 4.04
C PHE A 84 3.54 -4.40 3.98
N GLY A 85 2.79 -3.86 4.94
CA GLY A 85 1.33 -3.95 4.95
C GLY A 85 0.72 -3.30 3.71
N PHE A 86 1.22 -2.12 3.32
CA PHE A 86 0.82 -1.45 2.09
C PHE A 86 1.10 -2.32 0.85
N LEU A 87 2.29 -2.91 0.74
CA LEU A 87 2.65 -3.80 -0.37
C LEU A 87 1.68 -5.00 -0.46
N LEU A 88 1.40 -5.66 0.67
CA LEU A 88 0.41 -6.74 0.72
C LEU A 88 -0.99 -6.26 0.32
N GLY A 89 -1.39 -5.09 0.81
CA GLY A 89 -2.64 -4.43 0.44
C GLY A 89 -2.74 -4.17 -1.06
N MET A 90 -1.66 -3.71 -1.70
CA MET A 90 -1.62 -3.51 -3.14
C MET A 90 -1.83 -4.81 -3.91
N ILE A 91 -1.15 -5.88 -3.51
CA ILE A 91 -1.29 -7.20 -4.16
C ILE A 91 -2.74 -7.68 -4.05
N VAL A 92 -3.33 -7.61 -2.85
CA VAL A 92 -4.71 -8.05 -2.61
C VAL A 92 -5.70 -7.20 -3.40
N ILE A 93 -5.55 -5.88 -3.40
CA ILE A 93 -6.42 -4.97 -4.17
C ILE A 93 -6.30 -5.26 -5.66
N MET A 94 -5.08 -5.35 -6.20
CA MET A 94 -4.89 -5.66 -7.62
C MET A 94 -5.51 -7.00 -7.97
N PHE A 95 -5.30 -8.04 -7.16
CA PHE A 95 -5.90 -9.36 -7.39
C PHE A 95 -7.44 -9.30 -7.45
N ILE A 96 -8.08 -8.60 -6.50
CA ILE A 96 -9.54 -8.44 -6.47
C ILE A 96 -10.02 -7.63 -7.68
N LEU A 97 -9.39 -6.49 -7.97
CA LEU A 97 -9.76 -5.62 -9.08
C LEU A 97 -9.60 -6.34 -10.41
N THR A 98 -8.54 -7.13 -10.56
CA THR A 98 -8.26 -7.89 -11.77
C THR A 98 -9.25 -9.03 -11.95
N THR A 99 -9.54 -9.79 -10.89
CA THR A 99 -10.55 -10.85 -10.92
C THR A 99 -11.93 -10.28 -11.24
N ALA A 100 -12.32 -9.18 -10.59
CA ALA A 100 -13.57 -8.49 -10.86
C ALA A 100 -13.60 -7.96 -12.31
N GLY A 101 -12.50 -7.37 -12.78
CA GLY A 101 -12.35 -6.90 -14.16
C GLY A 101 -12.57 -8.01 -15.18
N THR A 102 -12.00 -9.20 -14.96
CA THR A 102 -12.21 -10.39 -15.78
C THR A 102 -13.66 -10.88 -15.76
N VAL A 103 -14.31 -10.91 -14.59
CA VAL A 103 -15.72 -11.36 -14.47
C VAL A 103 -16.70 -10.38 -15.12
N PHE A 104 -16.45 -9.07 -15.00
CA PHE A 104 -17.33 -8.02 -15.50
C PHE A 104 -16.98 -7.51 -16.90
N GLY A 105 -15.92 -8.03 -17.54
CA GLY A 105 -15.52 -7.63 -18.89
C GLY A 105 -14.95 -6.20 -18.98
N ILE A 106 -14.27 -5.73 -17.94
CA ILE A 106 -13.74 -4.35 -17.88
C ILE A 106 -12.34 -4.29 -18.51
N LYS A 107 -12.29 -3.84 -19.77
CA LYS A 107 -11.05 -3.60 -20.51
C LYS A 107 -10.10 -2.67 -19.72
N GLY A 108 -8.92 -3.19 -19.38
CA GLY A 108 -7.89 -2.49 -18.59
C GLY A 108 -7.69 -3.04 -17.17
N LEU A 109 -8.62 -3.86 -16.66
CA LEU A 109 -8.46 -4.61 -15.41
C LEU A 109 -8.45 -6.13 -15.64
N GLU A 110 -8.84 -6.60 -16.83
CA GLU A 110 -8.82 -8.02 -17.19
C GLU A 110 -7.41 -8.63 -17.12
N LEU A 111 -7.33 -9.86 -16.60
CA LEU A 111 -6.22 -10.75 -16.93
C LEU A 111 -6.22 -11.00 -18.43
N ASN A 112 -5.18 -10.54 -19.11
CA ASN A 112 -4.97 -10.81 -20.53
C ASN A 112 -4.40 -12.23 -20.77
N MET A 113 -4.66 -13.15 -19.84
CA MET A 113 -4.33 -14.58 -19.88
C MET A 113 -5.59 -15.37 -19.55
N THR A 114 -5.83 -16.44 -20.29
CA THR A 114 -6.91 -17.38 -19.99
C THR A 114 -6.62 -18.15 -18.70
N TRP A 115 -7.66 -18.64 -18.01
CA TRP A 115 -7.49 -19.45 -16.81
C TRP A 115 -6.60 -20.68 -17.05
N GLU A 116 -6.70 -21.30 -18.23
CA GLU A 116 -5.84 -22.42 -18.64
C GLU A 116 -4.37 -22.02 -18.75
N GLU A 117 -4.05 -20.87 -19.36
CA GLU A 117 -2.68 -20.36 -19.42
C GLU A 117 -2.13 -20.02 -18.04
N LEU A 118 -2.95 -19.49 -17.15
CA LEU A 118 -2.55 -19.14 -15.78
C LEU A 118 -2.26 -20.39 -14.95
N PHE A 119 -3.11 -21.42 -15.03
CA PHE A 119 -2.85 -22.71 -14.40
C PHE A 119 -1.64 -23.43 -15.02
N HIS A 120 -1.46 -23.34 -16.34
CA HIS A 120 -0.30 -23.91 -17.00
C HIS A 120 1.00 -23.24 -16.58
N TYR A 121 1.02 -21.91 -16.43
CA TYR A 121 2.18 -21.15 -15.97
C TYR A 121 2.60 -21.53 -14.55
N ILE A 122 1.63 -21.58 -13.61
CA ILE A 122 1.88 -21.95 -12.20
C ILE A 122 2.39 -23.39 -12.08
N THR A 123 1.95 -24.29 -12.96
CA THR A 123 2.35 -25.71 -12.92
C THR A 123 3.66 -26.01 -13.64
N THR A 124 4.12 -25.14 -14.54
CA THR A 124 5.37 -25.33 -15.30
C THR A 124 6.55 -24.52 -14.77
N HIS A 125 6.29 -23.48 -13.98
CA HIS A 125 7.31 -22.62 -13.39
C HIS A 125 7.07 -22.54 -11.87
N PRO A 126 7.50 -23.57 -11.09
CA PRO A 126 7.38 -23.59 -9.63
C PRO A 126 8.25 -22.55 -8.94
#